data_AF-A0A661LST1-F1
#
_entry.id   AF-A0A661LST1-F1
#
_cell.length_a   1.000
_cell.length_b   1.000
_cell.length_c   1.000
_cell.angle_alpha   90.00
_cell.angle_beta   90.00
_cell.angle_gamma   90.00
#
_symmetry.space_group_name_H-M   'P 1'
#
loop_
_entity.id
_entity.type
_entity.pdbx_description
1 polymer ?
#
loop_
_entity_poly.entity_id
_entity_poly.type
_entity_poly.pdbx_seq_one_letter_code
_entity_poly.pdbx_strand_id
1 'polypeptide(L)'
;GPLVAIGTPGAAKIGAITRFPLNGTISESVGSMRFALNLKGAGFDHMIITGRAKKPVVPALNYDTQSFIDARDLWGLDIFETTDILRKSNEGHKVSVIAIGPAGENRVVFSLALVDKASTLGRCGLGAVMSSKNLKAIVAAGDKRPKVYNPKELKILLDEISLNYLKIT
;
A
#
# COMPACT_ATOMS: atom_id res chain seq x y z
N GLY A 1 -6.36 0.80 -8.92
CA GLY A 1 -7.55 1.20 -9.70
C GLY A 1 -7.16 2.10 -10.86
N PRO A 2 -7.97 2.22 -11.92
CA PRO A 2 -7.59 2.88 -13.18
C PRO A 2 -7.35 4.39 -13.05
N LEU A 3 -8.05 5.07 -12.13
CA LEU A 3 -7.89 6.52 -11.88
C LEU A 3 -6.68 6.86 -11.01
N VAL A 4 -5.98 5.86 -10.47
CA VAL A 4 -4.77 6.09 -9.68
C VAL A 4 -3.64 6.55 -10.61
N ALA A 5 -2.83 7.51 -10.15
CA ALA A 5 -1.65 8.02 -10.86
C ALA A 5 -1.89 8.73 -12.20
N ILE A 6 -3.15 9.08 -12.54
CA ILE A 6 -3.48 9.90 -13.74
C ILE A 6 -3.83 11.36 -13.43
N GLY A 7 -3.67 11.80 -12.18
CA GLY A 7 -3.94 13.18 -11.77
C GLY A 7 -5.37 13.45 -11.29
N THR A 8 -6.23 12.43 -11.21
CA THR A 8 -7.58 12.56 -10.66
C THR A 8 -7.54 12.97 -9.18
N PRO A 9 -8.19 14.09 -8.78
CA PRO A 9 -8.28 14.51 -7.40
C PRO A 9 -8.83 13.40 -6.49
N GLY A 10 -8.18 13.16 -5.36
CA GLY A 10 -8.58 12.15 -4.39
C GLY A 10 -8.31 10.68 -4.79
N ALA A 11 -7.83 10.41 -6.01
CA ALA A 11 -7.62 9.05 -6.53
C ALA A 11 -6.28 8.42 -6.09
N ALA A 12 -5.97 8.48 -4.80
CA ALA A 12 -4.77 7.88 -4.20
C ALA A 12 -5.08 6.66 -3.33
N LYS A 13 -6.22 5.99 -3.57
CA LYS A 13 -6.73 4.91 -2.71
C LYS A 13 -6.09 3.56 -3.02
N ILE A 14 -5.82 2.80 -1.98
CA ILE A 14 -5.43 1.38 -2.03
C ILE A 14 -6.44 0.55 -1.25
N GLY A 15 -6.89 -0.55 -1.84
CA GLY A 15 -7.76 -1.53 -1.18
C GLY A 15 -6.98 -2.81 -0.90
N ALA A 16 -7.21 -3.40 0.28
CA ALA A 16 -6.73 -4.74 0.62
C ALA A 16 -7.95 -5.63 0.93
N ILE A 17 -8.13 -6.66 0.11
CA ILE A 17 -9.23 -7.62 0.21
C ILE A 17 -8.69 -8.92 0.77
N THR A 18 -9.28 -9.40 1.87
CA THR A 18 -8.85 -10.62 2.56
C THR A 18 -10.04 -11.39 3.13
N ARG A 19 -9.81 -12.63 3.55
CA ARG A 19 -10.73 -13.35 4.43
C ARG A 19 -10.53 -12.82 5.85
N PHE A 20 -11.56 -12.25 6.46
CA PHE A 20 -11.47 -11.66 7.79
C PHE A 20 -11.22 -12.74 8.85
N PRO A 21 -10.14 -12.68 9.66
CA PRO A 21 -9.83 -13.74 10.60
C PRO A 21 -10.87 -13.96 11.70
N LEU A 22 -11.71 -12.97 12.02
CA LEU A 22 -12.70 -13.07 13.10
C LEU A 22 -13.85 -14.04 12.78
N ASN A 23 -14.41 -13.93 11.58
CA ASN A 23 -15.66 -14.60 11.20
C ASN A 23 -15.59 -15.28 9.83
N GLY A 24 -14.45 -15.19 9.13
CA GLY A 24 -14.22 -15.87 7.87
C GLY A 24 -14.92 -15.26 6.66
N THR A 25 -15.57 -14.09 6.78
CA THR A 25 -16.20 -13.40 5.64
C THR A 25 -15.16 -12.74 4.73
N ILE A 26 -15.56 -12.40 3.51
CA ILE A 26 -14.77 -11.53 2.64
C ILE A 26 -14.81 -10.12 3.23
N SER A 27 -13.65 -9.47 3.28
CA SER A 27 -13.58 -8.11 3.77
C SER A 27 -12.56 -7.25 3.09
N GLU A 28 -12.82 -5.95 3.11
CA GLU A 28 -12.01 -4.92 2.50
C GLU A 28 -11.60 -3.88 3.54
N SER A 29 -10.35 -3.45 3.42
CA SER A 29 -9.83 -2.25 4.07
C SER A 29 -9.30 -1.30 3.00
N VAL A 30 -9.53 -0.01 3.18
CA VAL A 30 -9.14 1.02 2.21
C VAL A 30 -8.26 2.05 2.89
N GLY A 31 -7.07 2.25 2.32
CA GLY A 31 -6.11 3.27 2.69
C GLY A 31 -5.87 4.27 1.57
N SER A 32 -4.93 5.18 1.78
CA SER A 32 -4.52 6.22 0.84
C SER A 32 -3.00 6.37 0.85
N MET A 33 -2.48 7.59 0.63
CA MET A 33 -1.07 7.96 0.54
C MET A 33 -0.43 7.54 -0.78
N ARG A 34 0.90 7.43 -0.83
CA ARG A 34 1.63 7.25 -2.07
C ARG A 34 1.64 5.81 -2.55
N PHE A 35 1.22 4.84 -1.73
CA PHE A 35 1.40 3.42 -2.05
C PHE A 35 0.73 3.02 -3.36
N ALA A 36 -0.53 3.43 -3.57
CA ALA A 36 -1.24 3.13 -4.80
C ALA A 36 -0.55 3.74 -6.04
N LEU A 37 -0.03 4.97 -5.90
CA LEU A 37 0.67 5.67 -6.97
C LEU A 37 2.00 4.97 -7.28
N ASN A 38 2.75 4.63 -6.24
CA ASN A 38 4.04 3.97 -6.35
C ASN A 38 3.91 2.56 -6.93
N LEU A 39 2.90 1.78 -6.51
CA LEU A 39 2.62 0.46 -7.05
C LEU A 39 2.32 0.52 -8.55
N LYS A 40 1.45 1.45 -8.95
CA LYS A 40 1.11 1.68 -10.36
C LYS A 40 2.31 2.19 -11.16
N GLY A 41 3.09 3.09 -10.59
CA GLY A 41 4.33 3.59 -11.20
C GLY A 41 5.44 2.55 -11.26
N ALA A 42 5.36 1.49 -10.45
CA ALA A 42 6.24 0.33 -10.53
C ALA A 42 5.78 -0.69 -11.58
N GLY A 43 4.67 -0.43 -12.29
CA GLY A 43 4.15 -1.30 -13.35
C GLY A 43 3.04 -2.25 -12.93
N PHE A 44 2.52 -2.15 -11.69
CA PHE A 44 1.57 -3.11 -11.14
C PHE A 44 0.22 -2.46 -10.80
N ASP A 45 -0.88 -3.12 -11.16
CA ASP A 45 -2.23 -2.72 -10.74
C ASP A 45 -2.65 -3.36 -9.41
N HIS A 46 -2.23 -4.60 -9.20
CA HIS A 46 -2.61 -5.45 -8.07
C HIS A 46 -1.43 -6.33 -7.64
N MET A 47 -1.47 -6.75 -6.38
CA MET A 47 -0.56 -7.74 -5.81
C MET A 47 -1.39 -8.82 -5.12
N ILE A 48 -1.16 -10.09 -5.48
CA ILE A 48 -1.87 -11.24 -4.89
C ILE A 48 -0.86 -12.04 -4.07
N ILE A 49 -1.13 -12.20 -2.78
CA ILE A 49 -0.22 -12.87 -1.85
C ILE A 49 -0.79 -14.21 -1.39
N THR A 50 -0.26 -15.29 -1.94
CA THR A 50 -0.59 -16.67 -1.56
C THR A 50 0.54 -17.29 -0.71
N GLY A 51 0.26 -18.43 -0.08
CA GLY A 51 1.24 -19.13 0.77
C GLY A 51 1.67 -18.34 2.02
N ARG A 52 2.83 -18.74 2.56
CA ARG A 52 3.49 -18.18 3.76
C ARG A 52 5.00 -18.29 3.59
N ALA A 53 5.74 -17.24 3.92
CA ALA A 53 7.21 -17.26 3.87
C ALA A 53 7.81 -18.08 5.04
N LYS A 54 8.98 -18.72 4.85
CA LYS A 54 9.65 -19.50 5.91
C LYS A 54 10.18 -18.64 7.07
N LYS A 55 10.44 -17.36 6.81
CA LYS A 55 10.92 -16.35 7.75
C LYS A 55 10.19 -15.02 7.50
N PRO A 56 10.24 -14.05 8.43
CA PRO A 56 9.78 -12.70 8.17
C PRO A 56 10.39 -12.10 6.90
N VAL A 57 9.56 -11.55 6.01
CA VAL A 57 9.99 -10.88 4.78
C VAL A 57 9.20 -9.59 4.50
N VAL A 58 9.77 -8.75 3.64
CA VAL A 58 9.12 -7.59 3.03
C VAL A 58 9.17 -7.75 1.50
N PRO A 59 8.05 -7.96 0.81
CA PRO A 59 8.00 -7.88 -0.64
C PRO A 59 8.25 -6.44 -1.09
N ALA A 60 9.17 -6.26 -2.04
CA ALA A 60 9.51 -4.97 -2.62
C ALA A 60 9.25 -4.99 -4.13
N LEU A 61 8.51 -3.99 -4.61
CA LEU A 61 8.08 -3.83 -6.00
C LEU A 61 8.71 -2.55 -6.56
N ASN A 62 9.71 -2.70 -7.42
CA ASN A 62 10.56 -1.61 -7.89
C ASN A 62 10.66 -1.62 -9.42
N TYR A 63 10.15 -0.60 -10.12
CA TYR A 63 10.35 -0.42 -11.58
C TYR A 63 10.27 -1.73 -12.41
N ASP A 64 9.14 -2.44 -12.35
CA ASP A 64 8.87 -3.75 -12.99
C ASP A 64 9.65 -4.97 -12.43
N THR A 65 10.41 -4.80 -11.36
CA THR A 65 11.10 -5.87 -10.63
C THR A 65 10.42 -6.17 -9.29
N GLN A 66 10.57 -7.41 -8.83
CA GLN A 66 10.05 -7.88 -7.55
C GLN A 66 11.14 -8.61 -6.77
N SER A 67 11.27 -8.30 -5.48
CA SER A 67 12.21 -8.96 -4.59
C SER A 67 11.61 -9.17 -3.20
N PHE A 68 12.26 -10.00 -2.39
CA PHE A 68 11.91 -10.21 -0.99
C PHE A 68 13.09 -9.80 -0.12
N ILE A 69 12.87 -8.83 0.76
CA ILE A 69 13.85 -8.37 1.75
C ILE A 69 13.67 -9.22 3.01
N ASP A 70 14.78 -9.66 3.62
CA ASP A 70 14.76 -10.31 4.93
C ASP A 70 14.29 -9.31 5.99
N ALA A 71 13.28 -9.69 6.78
CA ALA A 71 12.66 -8.79 7.75
C ALA A 71 12.84 -9.26 9.19
N ARG A 72 13.78 -10.17 9.47
CA ARG A 72 14.03 -10.66 10.84
C ARG A 72 14.39 -9.51 11.77
N ASP A 73 15.22 -8.58 11.32
CA ASP A 73 15.64 -7.41 12.11
C ASP A 73 14.55 -6.35 12.23
N LEU A 74 13.49 -6.45 11.43
CA LEU A 74 12.32 -5.57 11.50
C LEU A 74 11.22 -6.15 12.39
N TRP A 75 11.21 -7.46 12.61
CA TRP A 75 10.19 -8.14 13.38
C TRP A 75 10.28 -7.74 14.86
N GLY A 76 9.17 -7.36 15.47
CA GLY A 76 9.10 -6.81 16.82
C GLY A 76 9.18 -5.28 16.89
N LEU A 77 9.71 -4.62 15.85
CA LEU A 77 9.75 -3.16 15.79
C LEU A 77 8.34 -2.56 15.60
N ASP A 78 8.15 -1.33 16.05
CA ASP A 78 6.89 -0.64 15.82
C ASP A 78 6.69 -0.29 14.32
N ILE A 79 5.47 0.13 13.97
CA ILE A 79 5.09 0.42 12.57
C ILE A 79 5.85 1.62 12.02
N PHE A 80 6.13 2.61 12.86
CA PHE A 80 6.76 3.88 12.48
C PHE A 80 8.25 3.64 12.22
N GLU A 81 8.94 2.97 13.14
CA GLU A 81 10.33 2.54 13.01
C GLU A 81 10.54 1.68 11.77
N THR A 82 9.71 0.65 11.59
CA THR A 82 9.75 -0.21 10.40
C THR A 82 9.63 0.61 9.12
N THR A 83 8.70 1.56 9.08
CA THR A 83 8.46 2.41 7.91
C THR A 83 9.66 3.32 7.64
N ASP A 84 10.26 3.91 8.68
CA ASP A 84 11.39 4.81 8.54
C ASP A 84 12.66 4.08 8.09
N ILE A 85 12.92 2.88 8.60
CA ILE A 85 14.05 2.03 8.17
C ILE A 85 13.90 1.69 6.68
N LEU A 86 12.72 1.18 6.27
CA LEU A 86 12.47 0.80 4.88
C LEU A 86 12.56 1.99 3.93
N ARG A 87 12.09 3.17 4.34
CA ARG A 87 12.22 4.39 3.54
C ARG A 87 13.65 4.86 3.36
N LYS A 88 14.47 4.80 4.42
CA LYS A 88 15.88 5.19 4.37
C LYS A 88 16.70 4.25 3.49
N SER A 89 16.35 2.96 3.45
CA SER A 89 17.11 1.94 2.72
C SER A 89 17.07 2.05 1.19
N ASN A 90 16.23 2.92 0.60
CA ASN A 90 15.91 2.87 -0.83
C ASN A 90 16.54 4.02 -1.68
N GLU A 91 17.82 4.34 -1.40
CA GLU A 91 18.71 5.15 -2.26
C GLU A 91 18.13 6.47 -2.80
N GLY A 92 17.27 7.15 -2.03
CA GLY A 92 16.68 8.44 -2.42
C GLY A 92 15.46 8.36 -3.34
N HIS A 93 14.97 7.17 -3.71
CA HIS A 93 13.68 7.04 -4.36
C HIS A 93 12.53 7.25 -3.37
N LYS A 94 11.45 7.88 -3.85
CA LYS A 94 10.22 8.06 -3.06
C LYS A 94 9.52 6.70 -2.94
N VAL A 95 9.81 5.95 -1.89
CA VAL A 95 9.12 4.70 -1.58
C VAL A 95 7.93 4.91 -0.67
N SER A 96 6.96 4.02 -0.80
CA SER A 96 5.80 3.95 0.07
C SER A 96 5.71 2.57 0.68
N VAL A 97 5.27 2.52 1.93
CA VAL A 97 5.33 1.32 2.77
C VAL A 97 3.96 1.04 3.37
N ILE A 98 3.51 -0.22 3.27
CA ILE A 98 2.44 -0.77 4.11
C ILE A 98 3.12 -1.65 5.17
N ALA A 99 3.01 -1.31 6.45
CA ALA A 99 3.69 -2.05 7.52
C ALA A 99 2.74 -2.47 8.65
N ILE A 100 3.11 -3.56 9.33
CA ILE A 100 2.44 -4.05 10.54
C ILE A 100 3.34 -3.92 11.75
N GLY A 101 2.72 -3.78 12.93
CA GLY A 101 3.41 -3.66 14.21
C GLY A 101 3.24 -4.91 15.06
N PRO A 102 3.66 -4.86 16.34
CA PRO A 102 3.58 -5.99 17.26
C PRO A 102 2.19 -6.61 17.38
N ALA A 103 1.12 -5.80 17.33
CA ALA A 103 -0.26 -6.32 17.33
C ALA A 103 -0.56 -7.20 16.11
N GLY A 104 -0.06 -6.82 14.93
CA GLY A 104 -0.16 -7.61 13.72
C GLY A 104 0.64 -8.89 13.83
N GLU A 105 1.90 -8.79 14.25
CA GLU A 105 2.81 -9.93 14.44
C GLU A 105 2.25 -10.99 15.40
N ASN A 106 1.62 -10.53 16.49
CA ASN A 106 0.93 -11.37 17.47
C ASN A 106 -0.46 -11.85 17.03
N ARG A 107 -0.86 -11.59 15.78
CA ARG A 107 -2.14 -12.00 15.17
C ARG A 107 -3.36 -11.55 15.95
N VAL A 108 -3.31 -10.37 16.56
CA VAL A 108 -4.52 -9.76 17.14
C VAL A 108 -5.53 -9.61 16.01
N VAL A 109 -6.72 -10.20 16.18
CA VAL A 109 -7.69 -10.42 15.10
C VAL A 109 -8.15 -9.11 14.43
N PHE A 110 -8.11 -7.99 15.15
CA PHE A 110 -8.47 -6.65 14.68
C PHE A 110 -7.24 -5.74 14.44
N SER A 111 -6.04 -6.31 14.36
CA SER A 111 -4.82 -5.54 14.07
C SER A 111 -4.84 -4.92 12.67
N LEU A 112 -4.30 -3.72 12.59
CA LEU A 112 -4.23 -2.92 11.38
C LEU A 112 -2.86 -2.98 10.70
N ALA A 113 -2.81 -2.47 9.47
CA ALA A 113 -1.58 -2.01 8.84
C ALA A 113 -1.66 -0.50 8.61
N LEU A 114 -0.52 0.18 8.58
CA LEU A 114 -0.45 1.59 8.16
C LEU A 114 0.25 1.72 6.82
N VAL A 115 -0.28 2.63 6.00
CA VAL A 115 0.40 3.18 4.85
C VAL A 115 1.14 4.43 5.28
N ASP A 116 2.45 4.46 5.08
CA ASP A 116 3.26 5.68 5.18
C ASP A 116 3.21 6.39 6.55
N LYS A 117 2.95 5.64 7.62
CA LYS A 117 2.72 6.11 9.02
C LYS A 117 1.48 6.98 9.22
N ALA A 118 0.62 7.11 8.21
CA ALA A 118 -0.45 8.12 8.24
C ALA A 118 -1.83 7.58 7.83
N SER A 119 -1.94 6.78 6.78
CA SER A 119 -3.24 6.21 6.38
C SER A 119 -3.41 4.80 6.92
N THR A 120 -4.62 4.48 7.38
CA THR A 120 -4.90 3.18 7.99
C THR A 120 -5.51 2.22 6.96
N LEU A 121 -5.07 0.97 7.01
CA LEU A 121 -5.83 -0.20 6.55
C LEU A 121 -6.35 -0.89 7.82
N GLY A 122 -7.25 -0.15 8.50
CA GLY A 122 -7.57 -0.35 9.91
C GLY A 122 -8.62 -1.42 10.22
N ARG A 123 -9.41 -1.80 9.21
CA ARG A 123 -10.54 -2.69 9.38
C ARG A 123 -10.16 -4.10 8.98
N CYS A 124 -10.84 -5.06 9.61
CA CYS A 124 -10.90 -6.44 9.14
C CYS A 124 -9.58 -7.22 9.22
N GLY A 125 -8.72 -6.84 10.17
CA GLY A 125 -7.61 -7.68 10.63
C GLY A 125 -6.46 -7.85 9.66
N LEU A 126 -6.22 -6.87 8.76
CA LEU A 126 -5.15 -6.97 7.77
C LEU A 126 -3.78 -7.26 8.41
N GLY A 127 -3.51 -6.68 9.58
CA GLY A 127 -2.28 -6.94 10.33
C GLY A 127 -2.07 -8.43 10.64
N ALA A 128 -3.12 -9.10 11.12
CA ALA A 128 -3.10 -10.52 11.43
C ALA A 128 -3.00 -11.40 10.16
N VAL A 129 -3.63 -10.97 9.07
CA VAL A 129 -3.52 -11.68 7.77
C VAL A 129 -2.08 -11.60 7.26
N MET A 130 -1.45 -10.42 7.28
CA MET A 130 -0.06 -10.25 6.86
C MET A 130 0.91 -11.09 7.71
N SER A 131 0.78 -11.08 9.04
CA SER A 131 1.66 -11.86 9.91
C SER A 131 1.44 -13.38 9.81
N SER A 132 0.22 -13.84 9.48
CA SER A 132 -0.03 -15.25 9.18
C SER A 132 0.81 -15.75 8.00
N LYS A 133 1.24 -14.84 7.13
CA LYS A 133 2.10 -15.10 5.96
C LYS A 133 3.58 -14.77 6.21
N ASN A 134 3.94 -14.39 7.44
CA ASN A 134 5.25 -13.86 7.82
C ASN A 134 5.65 -12.61 7.02
N LEU A 135 4.69 -11.72 6.71
CA LEU A 135 4.96 -10.45 6.06
C LEU A 135 5.00 -9.32 7.09
N LYS A 136 6.16 -8.65 7.19
CA LYS A 136 6.33 -7.51 8.09
C LYS A 136 5.85 -6.19 7.47
N ALA A 137 6.09 -6.04 6.17
CA ALA A 137 5.70 -4.88 5.40
C ALA A 137 5.61 -5.24 3.92
N ILE A 138 5.18 -4.28 3.10
CA ILE A 138 5.23 -4.30 1.63
C ILE A 138 5.77 -2.93 1.21
N VAL A 139 6.70 -2.92 0.26
CA VAL A 139 7.33 -1.71 -0.29
C VAL A 139 6.99 -1.58 -1.76
N ALA A 140 6.63 -0.36 -2.18
CA ALA A 140 6.49 -0.02 -3.59
C ALA A 140 7.33 1.22 -3.93
N ALA A 141 8.13 1.12 -4.99
CA ALA A 141 8.93 2.19 -5.56
C ALA A 141 8.67 2.28 -7.07
N GLY A 142 8.01 3.35 -7.48
CA GLY A 142 7.79 3.62 -8.89
C GLY A 142 7.17 4.99 -9.10
N ASP A 143 7.43 5.56 -10.26
CA ASP A 143 7.02 6.91 -10.62
C ASP A 143 6.52 7.02 -12.07
N LYS A 144 6.47 5.89 -12.79
CA LYS A 144 5.90 5.84 -14.14
C LYS A 144 4.43 6.27 -14.10
N ARG A 145 4.00 7.01 -15.13
CA ARG A 145 2.59 7.33 -15.31
C ARG A 145 1.94 6.29 -16.22
N PRO A 146 0.76 5.76 -15.86
CA PRO A 146 0.03 4.86 -16.74
C PRO A 146 -0.40 5.58 -18.03
N LYS A 147 -0.59 4.82 -19.11
CA LYS A 147 -1.12 5.36 -20.37
C LYS A 147 -2.60 5.72 -20.19
N VAL A 148 -2.97 6.90 -20.70
CA VAL A 148 -4.35 7.38 -20.75
C VAL A 148 -4.79 7.39 -22.22
N TYR A 149 -5.99 6.87 -22.49
CA TYR A 149 -6.53 6.77 -23.85
C TYR A 149 -6.68 8.15 -24.52
N ASN A 150 -7.33 9.11 -23.84
CA ASN A 150 -7.49 10.49 -24.33
C ASN A 150 -6.96 11.52 -23.30
N PRO A 151 -5.66 11.88 -23.35
CA PRO A 151 -5.07 12.81 -22.40
C PRO A 151 -5.65 14.23 -22.46
N LYS A 152 -6.11 14.67 -23.63
CA LYS A 152 -6.68 16.03 -23.82
C LYS A 152 -8.02 16.16 -23.10
N GLU A 153 -8.91 15.19 -23.32
CA GLU A 153 -10.22 15.16 -22.69
C GLU A 153 -10.11 14.94 -21.18
N LEU A 154 -9.22 14.04 -20.74
CA LEU A 154 -8.94 13.87 -19.31
C LEU A 154 -8.53 15.20 -18.68
N LYS A 155 -7.61 15.96 -19.31
CA LYS A 155 -7.16 17.24 -18.78
C LYS A 155 -8.33 18.22 -18.59
N ILE A 156 -9.21 18.37 -19.61
CA ILE A 156 -10.37 19.25 -19.53
C ILE A 156 -11.27 18.86 -18.34
N LEU A 157 -11.58 17.56 -18.20
CA LEU A 157 -12.38 17.05 -17.09
C LEU A 157 -11.72 17.30 -15.73
N LEU A 158 -10.41 17.11 -15.61
CA LEU A 158 -9.68 17.35 -14.37
C LEU A 158 -9.68 18.83 -13.98
N ASP A 159 -9.54 19.73 -14.96
CA ASP A 159 -9.60 21.18 -14.75
C ASP A 159 -11.00 21.59 -14.28
N GLU A 160 -12.06 21.08 -14.91
CA GLU A 160 -13.46 21.31 -14.50
C GLU A 160 -13.76 20.80 -13.08
N ILE A 161 -13.35 19.57 -12.77
CA ILE A 161 -13.51 18.98 -11.43
C ILE A 161 -12.79 19.84 -10.39
N SER A 162 -11.56 20.26 -10.68
CA SER A 162 -10.76 21.08 -9.75
C SER A 162 -11.40 22.44 -9.49
N LEU A 163 -11.92 23.09 -10.53
CA LEU A 163 -12.65 24.35 -10.41
C LEU A 163 -13.94 24.20 -9.59
N ASN A 164 -14.67 23.10 -9.75
CA ASN A 164 -15.88 22.84 -8.99
C ASN A 164 -15.59 22.56 -7.51
N TYR A 165 -14.51 21.85 -7.20
CA TYR A 165 -14.07 21.66 -5.81
C TYR A 165 -13.80 23.00 -5.11
N LEU A 166 -13.14 23.94 -5.78
CA LEU A 166 -12.81 25.25 -5.22
C LEU A 166 -14.03 26.16 -5.00
N LYS A 167 -15.18 25.89 -5.64
CA LYS A 167 -16.40 26.69 -5.46
C LYS A 167 -17.22 26.30 -4.23
N ILE A 168 -16.98 25.12 -3.66
CA ILE A 168 -17.78 24.53 -2.57
C ILE A 168 -17.06 24.65 -1.21
N THR A 169 -15.76 24.96 -1.22
CA THR A 169 -14.94 25.27 -0.04
C THR A 169 -14.72 26.76 0.09
#